data_AF-A0A2M7SRB5-F1
#
_entry.id   AF-A0A2M7SRB5-F1
#
_cell.length_a   1.000
_cell.length_b   1.000
_cell.length_c   1.000
_cell.angle_alpha   90.00
_cell.angle_beta   90.00
_cell.angle_gamma   90.00
#
_symmetry.space_group_name_H-M   'P 1'
#
loop_
_entity.id
_entity.type
_entity.pdbx_description
1 polymer ?
#
loop_
_entity_poly.entity_id
_entity_poly.type
_entity_poly.pdbx_seq_one_letter_code
_entity_poly.pdbx_strand_id
1 'polypeptide(L)'
;MDYTSIRMARIFTARVGQIDNLSNGNCRVGQIGNLSYLPFLILMCLLILTGCRPPQVSQADITVNIEADGATQPVSIPAGSTVQQAIAAAGITLNELDRLDPPGYTVLSEGDSVRVRRIREVFDTQQVVIPFEHQELRNESLPEGEARLIQAGQNGLKELTYRHGYEDNLETSSSVIKEIILQPAAPEIVMLGVQT
;
A
#
# COMPACT_ATOMS: atom_id res chain seq x y z
N MET A 1 1.55 -26.01 -35.60
CA MET A 1 2.88 -26.31 -35.03
C MET A 1 2.68 -26.42 -33.52
N ASP A 2 2.44 -27.62 -32.98
CA ASP A 2 3.47 -28.58 -32.50
C ASP A 2 4.22 -28.01 -31.27
N TYR A 3 4.34 -28.57 -30.05
CA TYR A 3 4.20 -29.90 -29.39
C TYR A 3 3.76 -29.63 -27.92
N THR A 4 2.90 -30.38 -27.21
CA THR A 4 2.94 -31.77 -26.71
C THR A 4 3.87 -32.02 -25.49
N SER A 5 3.26 -32.58 -24.41
CA SER A 5 3.87 -33.38 -23.32
C SER A 5 4.50 -32.60 -22.14
N ILE A 6 4.36 -32.92 -20.83
CA ILE A 6 4.05 -34.15 -20.07
C ILE A 6 3.42 -33.73 -18.71
N ARG A 7 2.26 -34.29 -18.32
CA ARG A 7 1.82 -34.38 -16.90
C ARG A 7 1.72 -35.86 -16.50
N MET A 8 2.73 -36.32 -15.76
CA MET A 8 2.67 -37.47 -14.84
C MET A 8 2.38 -36.89 -13.44
N ALA A 9 1.67 -37.50 -12.50
CA ALA A 9 1.34 -38.90 -12.33
C ALA A 9 -0.02 -39.09 -11.61
N ARG A 10 -0.49 -40.32 -11.76
CA ARG A 10 -1.77 -40.93 -11.35
C ARG A 10 -2.07 -40.82 -9.85
N ILE A 11 -3.30 -40.41 -9.54
CA ILE A 11 -4.00 -40.76 -8.30
C ILE A 11 -4.61 -42.15 -8.53
N PHE A 12 -4.09 -43.16 -7.83
CA PHE A 12 -4.64 -44.51 -7.86
C PHE A 12 -5.57 -44.68 -6.66
N THR A 13 -6.86 -44.48 -6.90
CA THR A 13 -7.94 -44.78 -5.95
C THR A 13 -8.11 -46.30 -5.89
N ALA A 14 -7.69 -46.92 -4.79
CA ALA A 14 -7.91 -48.35 -4.57
C ALA A 14 -9.35 -48.59 -4.07
N ARG A 15 -10.05 -49.42 -4.85
CA ARG A 15 -11.44 -49.86 -4.71
C ARG A 15 -11.54 -50.89 -3.58
N VAL A 16 -12.40 -50.63 -2.60
CA VAL A 16 -12.84 -51.64 -1.62
C VAL A 16 -13.75 -52.61 -2.35
N GLY A 17 -13.38 -53.89 -2.38
CA GLY A 17 -14.12 -54.94 -3.06
C GLY A 17 -13.88 -56.30 -2.43
N GLN A 18 -14.85 -56.69 -1.62
CA GLN A 18 -15.34 -58.05 -1.40
C GLN A 18 -14.43 -59.06 -0.67
N ILE A 19 -14.91 -59.46 0.51
CA ILE A 19 -14.35 -60.55 1.32
C ILE A 19 -15.21 -61.77 1.02
N ASP A 20 -14.64 -62.73 0.29
CA ASP A 20 -15.30 -64.00 0.01
C ASP A 20 -15.21 -64.92 1.23
N ASN A 21 -16.35 -65.53 1.51
CA ASN A 21 -16.62 -66.45 2.61
C ASN A 21 -15.93 -67.80 2.33
N LEU A 22 -15.02 -68.23 3.21
CA LEU A 22 -14.43 -69.57 3.19
C LEU A 22 -14.58 -70.24 4.55
N SER A 23 -15.70 -70.97 4.67
CA SER A 23 -15.77 -72.38 5.05
C SER A 23 -14.80 -72.87 6.15
N ASN A 24 -15.38 -73.08 7.33
CA ASN A 24 -15.21 -74.23 8.23
C ASN A 24 -13.91 -75.05 8.13
N GLY A 25 -13.01 -74.82 9.10
CA GLY A 25 -11.94 -75.73 9.47
C GLY A 25 -11.67 -75.63 10.97
N ASN A 26 -12.18 -76.60 11.73
CA ASN A 26 -11.91 -76.74 13.16
C ASN A 26 -10.39 -76.87 13.41
N CYS A 27 -9.77 -75.81 13.94
CA CYS A 27 -8.40 -75.87 14.44
C CYS A 27 -8.40 -75.76 15.96
N ARG A 28 -7.83 -76.79 16.59
CA ARG A 28 -7.88 -77.08 18.02
C ARG A 28 -7.20 -75.95 18.80
N VAL A 29 -7.86 -75.47 19.85
CA VAL A 29 -7.33 -74.48 20.79
C VAL A 29 -6.16 -75.12 21.54
N GLY A 30 -4.94 -74.79 21.13
CA GLY A 30 -3.72 -75.08 21.86
C GLY A 30 -3.59 -74.13 23.03
N GLN A 31 -3.94 -74.61 24.22
CA GLN A 31 -3.63 -73.98 25.50
C GLN A 31 -2.13 -74.05 25.78
N ILE A 32 -1.37 -72.96 25.65
CA ILE A 32 -0.05 -72.83 26.29
C ILE A 32 0.38 -71.36 26.47
N GLY A 33 0.63 -70.96 27.73
CA GLY A 33 1.63 -69.94 28.08
C GLY A 33 1.14 -68.53 28.44
N ASN A 34 0.69 -68.34 29.69
CA ASN A 34 0.71 -67.12 30.51
C ASN A 34 0.62 -65.74 29.80
N LEU A 35 -0.61 -65.25 29.69
CA LEU A 35 -1.00 -63.93 29.20
C LEU A 35 -0.93 -62.83 30.30
N SER A 36 0.13 -62.81 31.11
CA SER A 36 0.29 -61.88 32.23
C SER A 36 1.23 -60.69 31.95
N TYR A 37 1.99 -60.72 30.84
CA TYR A 37 2.96 -59.68 30.47
C TYR A 37 2.53 -58.81 29.27
N LEU A 38 1.40 -59.15 28.62
CA LEU A 38 0.85 -58.42 27.47
C LEU A 38 0.53 -56.93 27.75
N PRO A 39 -0.09 -56.54 28.88
CA PRO A 39 -0.32 -55.12 29.17
C PRO A 39 0.98 -54.38 29.54
N PHE A 40 1.99 -55.09 30.06
CA PHE A 40 3.28 -54.51 30.41
C PHE A 40 4.13 -54.19 29.16
N LEU A 41 4.02 -55.02 28.12
CA LEU A 41 4.72 -54.81 26.84
C LEU A 41 4.12 -53.66 26.01
N ILE A 42 2.80 -53.45 26.08
CA ILE A 42 2.10 -52.33 25.43
C ILE A 42 2.39 -51.00 26.16
N LEU A 43 2.43 -51.00 27.50
CA LEU A 43 2.81 -49.84 28.31
C LEU A 43 4.29 -49.46 28.09
N MET A 44 5.18 -50.45 27.93
CA MET A 44 6.59 -50.22 27.61
C MET A 44 6.76 -49.64 26.21
N CYS A 45 5.98 -50.07 25.21
CA CYS A 45 6.05 -49.58 23.83
C CYS A 45 5.53 -48.11 23.70
N LEU A 46 4.52 -47.73 24.48
CA LEU A 46 4.01 -46.35 24.58
C LEU A 46 5.02 -45.38 25.23
N LEU A 47 5.93 -45.89 26.06
CA LEU A 47 7.01 -45.12 26.70
C LEU A 47 8.20 -44.82 25.76
N ILE A 48 8.34 -45.54 24.65
CA ILE A 48 9.46 -45.38 23.69
C ILE A 48 9.09 -44.45 22.51
N LEU A 49 7.80 -44.12 22.35
CA LEU A 49 7.32 -43.22 21.28
C LEU A 49 7.42 -41.72 21.65
N THR A 50 7.73 -41.38 22.90
CA THR A 50 7.99 -40.00 23.34
C THR A 50 9.46 -39.65 23.19
N GLY A 51 9.98 -39.50 21.97
CA GLY A 51 11.44 -39.43 21.86
C GLY A 51 12.09 -38.89 20.60
N CYS A 52 11.40 -38.19 19.71
CA CYS A 52 12.08 -37.37 18.70
C CYS A 52 11.31 -36.06 18.49
N ARG A 53 11.59 -35.06 19.35
CA ARG A 53 11.29 -33.68 18.99
C ARG A 53 12.42 -33.26 18.04
N PRO A 54 12.15 -32.99 16.75
CA PRO A 54 13.19 -32.51 15.85
C PRO A 54 13.78 -31.20 16.42
N PRO A 55 15.08 -30.93 16.21
CA PRO A 55 15.68 -29.67 16.62
C PRO A 55 14.90 -28.51 15.97
N GLN A 56 14.30 -27.65 16.80
CA GLN A 56 13.68 -26.42 16.32
C GLN A 56 14.81 -25.48 15.92
N VAL A 57 14.99 -25.26 14.62
CA VAL A 57 15.83 -24.17 14.10
C VAL A 57 15.09 -22.87 14.45
N SER A 58 15.31 -22.36 15.65
CA SER A 58 14.91 -21.00 16.00
C SER A 58 15.89 -20.08 15.30
N GLN A 59 15.42 -19.36 14.29
CA GLN A 59 16.15 -18.19 13.80
C GLN A 59 16.31 -17.25 15.00
N ALA A 60 17.49 -16.65 15.15
CA ALA A 60 17.69 -15.66 16.21
C ALA A 60 16.72 -14.49 15.97
N ASP A 61 16.06 -14.03 17.03
CA ASP A 61 15.25 -12.82 16.95
C ASP A 61 16.19 -11.62 16.94
N ILE A 62 15.95 -10.71 16.00
CA ILE A 62 16.67 -9.44 15.91
C ILE A 62 15.77 -8.28 16.35
N THR A 63 16.37 -7.27 16.96
CA THR A 63 15.69 -6.03 17.34
C THR A 63 16.00 -4.93 16.33
N VAL A 64 14.95 -4.33 15.78
CA VAL A 64 15.03 -3.21 14.85
C VAL A 64 14.24 -2.02 15.35
N ASN A 65 14.69 -0.82 15.02
CA ASN A 65 14.03 0.43 15.40
C ASN A 65 13.16 0.91 14.24
N ILE A 66 11.85 1.06 14.48
CA ILE A 66 10.92 1.57 13.48
C ILE A 66 10.47 2.96 13.89
N GLU A 67 10.75 3.94 13.05
CA GLU A 67 10.32 5.32 13.19
C GLU A 67 9.08 5.56 12.32
N ALA A 68 7.94 5.86 12.94
CA ALA A 68 6.70 6.21 12.26
C ALA A 68 5.96 7.29 13.05
N ASP A 69 5.36 8.24 12.34
CA ASP A 69 4.52 9.30 12.92
C ASP A 69 5.24 10.10 14.04
N GLY A 70 6.58 10.22 13.93
CA GLY A 70 7.45 10.91 14.90
C GLY A 70 7.81 10.10 16.15
N ALA A 71 7.42 8.83 16.24
CA ALA A 71 7.75 7.94 17.34
C ALA A 71 8.66 6.79 16.88
N THR A 72 9.65 6.44 17.71
CA THR A 72 10.52 5.26 17.49
C THR A 72 10.07 4.11 18.38
N GLN A 73 9.77 2.97 17.77
CA GLN A 73 9.37 1.75 18.46
C GLN A 73 10.34 0.61 18.13
N PRO A 74 10.91 -0.07 19.15
CA PRO A 74 11.67 -1.29 18.92
C PRO A 74 10.72 -2.46 18.64
N VAL A 75 11.01 -3.25 17.62
CA VAL A 75 10.23 -4.43 17.24
C VAL A 75 11.15 -5.64 17.08
N SER A 76 10.76 -6.76 17.68
CA SER A 76 11.47 -8.04 17.62
C SER A 76 10.92 -8.88 16.47
N ILE A 77 11.78 -9.24 15.52
CA ILE A 77 11.43 -10.04 14.33
C ILE A 77 12.47 -11.14 14.10
N PRO A 78 12.12 -12.25 13.43
CA PRO A 78 13.11 -13.26 13.06
C PRO A 78 14.21 -12.71 12.15
N ALA A 79 15.45 -13.14 12.36
CA ALA A 79 16.57 -12.78 11.49
C ALA A 79 16.27 -13.15 10.02
N GLY A 80 16.57 -12.23 9.10
CA GLY A 80 16.27 -12.40 7.67
C GLY A 80 14.89 -11.91 7.24
N SER A 81 14.09 -11.35 8.16
CA SER A 81 12.86 -10.64 7.80
C SER A 81 13.12 -9.38 7.00
N THR A 82 12.14 -9.00 6.17
CA THR A 82 12.20 -7.77 5.38
C THR A 82 11.59 -6.58 6.12
N VAL A 83 11.90 -5.36 5.66
CA VAL A 83 11.26 -4.13 6.13
C VAL A 83 9.74 -4.22 6.10
N GLN A 84 9.15 -4.73 5.01
CA GLN A 84 7.69 -4.88 4.91
C GLN A 84 7.10 -5.76 6.03
N GLN A 85 7.79 -6.83 6.39
CA GLN A 85 7.38 -7.74 7.47
C GLN A 85 7.53 -7.07 8.83
N ALA A 86 8.59 -6.30 9.05
CA ALA A 86 8.82 -5.55 10.28
C ALA A 86 7.72 -4.50 10.53
N ILE A 87 7.36 -3.74 9.49
CA ILE A 87 6.27 -2.76 9.54
C ILE A 87 4.92 -3.44 9.84
N ALA A 88 4.65 -4.60 9.22
CA ALA A 88 3.44 -5.38 9.49
C ALA A 88 3.41 -5.92 10.93
N ALA A 89 4.54 -6.40 11.45
CA ALA A 89 4.68 -6.86 12.83
C ALA A 89 4.51 -5.73 13.86
N ALA A 90 4.89 -4.50 13.49
CA ALA A 90 4.66 -3.30 14.27
C ALA A 90 3.17 -2.84 14.29
N GLY A 91 2.32 -3.45 13.46
CA GLY A 91 0.91 -3.04 13.32
C GLY A 91 0.72 -1.72 12.58
N ILE A 92 1.74 -1.23 11.85
CA ILE A 92 1.67 0.01 11.08
C ILE A 92 1.10 -0.29 9.70
N THR A 93 -0.02 0.34 9.37
CA THR A 93 -0.62 0.27 8.02
C THR A 93 -0.06 1.38 7.14
N LEU A 94 0.43 1.00 5.95
CA LEU A 94 0.95 1.93 4.95
C LEU A 94 -0.14 2.37 3.98
N ASN A 95 -0.16 3.66 3.66
CA ASN A 95 -0.97 4.20 2.59
C ASN A 95 -0.26 4.05 1.23
N GLU A 96 -0.98 4.28 0.13
CA GLU A 96 -0.45 4.15 -1.24
C GLU A 96 0.75 5.07 -1.53
N LEU A 97 0.75 6.25 -0.93
CA LEU A 97 1.78 7.27 -1.13
C LEU A 97 2.91 7.18 -0.11
N ASP A 98 2.76 6.41 0.98
CA ASP A 98 3.80 6.30 2.00
C ASP A 98 5.08 5.70 1.41
N ARG A 99 6.23 6.09 1.97
CA ARG A 99 7.55 5.63 1.53
C ARG A 99 8.32 5.08 2.71
N LEU A 100 9.03 3.98 2.46
CA LEU A 100 9.89 3.35 3.44
C LEU A 100 11.35 3.69 3.12
N ASP A 101 12.12 3.94 4.17
CA ASP A 101 13.56 4.08 4.09
C ASP A 101 14.20 3.24 5.19
N PRO A 102 14.90 2.12 4.87
CA PRO A 102 15.16 1.57 3.54
C PRO A 102 13.92 0.99 2.82
N PRO A 103 14.02 0.62 1.52
CA PRO A 103 12.91 0.03 0.77
C PRO A 103 12.34 -1.25 1.40
N GLY A 104 11.02 -1.51 1.21
CA GLY A 104 10.29 -2.60 1.86
C GLY A 104 10.81 -4.03 1.64
N TYR A 105 11.57 -4.25 0.56
CA TYR A 105 12.16 -5.55 0.22
C TYR A 105 13.57 -5.76 0.80
N THR A 106 14.14 -4.75 1.45
CA THR A 106 15.45 -4.88 2.10
C THR A 106 15.34 -5.81 3.30
N VAL A 107 16.34 -6.68 3.46
CA VAL A 107 16.46 -7.60 4.58
C VAL A 107 17.11 -6.86 5.74
N LEU A 108 16.54 -7.00 6.93
CA LEU A 108 16.98 -6.31 8.13
C LEU A 108 17.99 -7.13 8.94
N SER A 109 18.90 -6.42 9.58
CA SER A 109 19.90 -6.90 10.53
C SER A 109 19.68 -6.28 11.92
N GLU A 110 20.36 -6.83 12.93
CA GLU A 110 20.29 -6.33 14.31
C GLU A 110 20.66 -4.85 14.39
N GLY A 111 19.80 -4.05 15.01
CA GLY A 111 20.02 -2.62 15.23
C GLY A 111 19.70 -1.71 14.05
N ASP A 112 19.19 -2.24 12.93
CA ASP A 112 18.78 -1.43 11.79
C ASP A 112 17.63 -0.47 12.15
N SER A 113 17.64 0.70 11.51
CA SER A 113 16.58 1.70 11.63
C SER A 113 15.76 1.77 10.36
N VAL A 114 14.43 1.68 10.49
CA VAL A 114 13.47 1.83 9.41
C VAL A 114 12.63 3.07 9.67
N ARG A 115 12.55 3.96 8.67
CA ARG A 115 11.70 5.14 8.72
C ARG A 115 10.51 5.00 7.78
N VAL A 116 9.33 5.32 8.28
CA VAL A 116 8.10 5.48 7.50
C VAL A 116 7.89 6.96 7.26
N ARG A 117 7.99 7.38 5.99
CA ARG A 117 7.63 8.72 5.55
C ARG A 117 6.16 8.75 5.13
N ARG A 118 5.35 9.53 5.82
CA ARG A 118 3.93 9.68 5.50
C ARG A 118 3.76 10.73 4.42
N ILE A 119 3.19 10.34 3.28
CA ILE A 119 2.94 11.29 2.17
C ILE A 119 1.44 11.47 1.99
N ARG A 120 0.99 12.72 1.96
CA ARG A 120 -0.41 13.09 1.72
C ARG A 120 -0.50 14.16 0.65
N GLU A 121 -1.47 14.02 -0.23
CA GLU A 121 -1.85 15.06 -1.19
C GLU A 121 -3.23 15.60 -0.83
N VAL A 122 -3.38 16.92 -0.82
CA VAL A 122 -4.66 17.61 -0.60
C VAL A 122 -4.91 18.54 -1.78
N PHE A 123 -6.14 18.52 -2.27
CA PHE A 123 -6.58 19.41 -3.35
C PHE A 123 -7.45 20.51 -2.78
N ASP A 124 -7.11 21.74 -3.09
CA ASP A 124 -7.88 22.93 -2.70
C ASP A 124 -8.29 23.71 -3.94
N THR A 125 -9.48 24.33 -3.90
CA THR A 125 -10.02 25.08 -5.02
C THR A 125 -10.34 26.50 -4.58
N GLN A 126 -9.76 27.48 -5.27
CA GLN A 126 -9.89 28.89 -4.93
C GLN A 126 -10.33 29.69 -6.14
N GLN A 127 -11.28 30.61 -5.91
CA GLN A 127 -11.67 31.58 -6.92
C GLN A 127 -10.82 32.84 -6.78
N VAL A 128 -10.21 33.26 -7.89
CA VAL A 128 -9.33 34.41 -7.99
C VAL A 128 -9.89 35.37 -9.02
N VAL A 129 -9.97 36.64 -8.64
CA VAL A 129 -10.42 37.72 -9.51
C VAL A 129 -9.38 37.98 -10.59
N ILE A 130 -9.82 38.10 -11.84
CA ILE A 130 -8.99 38.55 -12.96
C ILE A 130 -9.23 40.06 -13.11
N PRO A 131 -8.26 40.92 -12.80
CA PRO A 131 -8.45 42.36 -12.96
C PRO A 131 -8.69 42.70 -14.44
N PHE A 132 -9.58 43.66 -14.70
CA PHE A 132 -9.72 44.21 -16.05
C PHE A 132 -8.51 45.07 -16.43
N GLU A 133 -8.25 45.15 -17.72
CA GLU A 133 -7.23 46.04 -18.28
C GLU A 133 -7.84 47.39 -18.63
N HIS A 134 -7.05 48.47 -18.53
CA HIS A 134 -7.44 49.79 -18.98
C HIS A 134 -6.84 50.06 -20.37
N GLN A 135 -7.68 50.45 -21.32
CA GLN A 135 -7.29 50.71 -22.71
C GLN A 135 -7.73 52.10 -23.14
N GLU A 136 -6.78 52.87 -23.68
CA GLU A 136 -7.03 54.20 -24.21
C GLU A 136 -7.00 54.19 -25.74
N LEU A 137 -8.06 54.68 -26.38
CA LEU A 137 -8.18 54.74 -27.84
C LEU A 137 -8.22 56.20 -28.31
N ARG A 138 -7.29 56.57 -29.20
CA ARG A 138 -7.27 57.92 -29.78
C ARG A 138 -8.36 58.08 -30.83
N ASN A 139 -9.06 59.21 -30.82
CA ASN A 139 -10.09 59.54 -31.81
C ASN A 139 -9.94 60.98 -32.33
N GLU A 140 -9.79 61.12 -33.65
CA GLU A 140 -9.66 62.39 -34.36
C GLU A 140 -11.00 63.13 -34.55
N SER A 141 -12.13 62.50 -34.23
CA SER A 141 -13.46 63.11 -34.23
C SER A 141 -13.82 63.79 -32.91
N LEU A 142 -13.00 63.61 -31.87
CA LEU A 142 -13.19 64.24 -30.56
C LEU A 142 -12.16 65.36 -30.37
N PRO A 143 -12.57 66.53 -29.85
CA PRO A 143 -11.67 67.63 -29.50
C PRO A 143 -10.53 67.17 -28.58
N GLU A 144 -9.33 67.72 -28.79
CA GLU A 144 -8.20 67.47 -27.90
C GLU A 144 -8.57 67.77 -26.43
N GLY A 145 -8.21 66.84 -25.54
CA GLY A 145 -8.48 66.93 -24.10
C GLY A 145 -9.85 66.41 -23.66
N GLU A 146 -10.75 66.05 -24.58
CA GLU A 146 -11.99 65.36 -24.25
C GLU A 146 -11.74 63.85 -24.07
N ALA A 147 -12.21 63.30 -22.96
CA ALA A 147 -12.19 61.86 -22.69
C ALA A 147 -13.61 61.30 -22.59
N ARG A 148 -13.88 60.18 -23.25
CA ARG A 148 -15.18 59.50 -23.20
C ARG A 148 -15.02 58.04 -22.84
N LEU A 149 -15.69 57.60 -21.77
CA LEU A 149 -15.80 56.18 -21.46
C LEU A 149 -16.72 55.50 -22.47
N ILE A 150 -16.18 54.53 -23.22
CA ILE A 150 -16.91 53.75 -24.23
C ILE A 150 -17.38 52.43 -23.64
N GLN A 151 -16.55 51.79 -22.82
CA GLN A 151 -16.85 50.54 -22.16
C GLN A 151 -16.33 50.57 -20.73
N ALA A 152 -17.19 50.31 -19.76
CA ALA A 152 -16.75 50.11 -18.38
C ALA A 152 -16.01 48.78 -18.24
N GLY A 153 -14.89 48.79 -17.51
CA GLY A 153 -14.15 47.56 -17.20
C GLY A 153 -14.95 46.63 -16.31
N GLN A 154 -14.81 45.32 -16.53
CA GLN A 154 -15.41 44.30 -15.69
C GLN A 154 -14.36 43.25 -15.36
N ASN A 155 -14.12 43.05 -14.07
CA ASN A 155 -13.24 41.99 -13.62
C ASN A 155 -13.79 40.63 -14.04
N GLY A 156 -12.89 39.75 -14.46
CA GLY A 156 -13.18 38.35 -14.66
C GLY A 156 -13.03 37.55 -13.36
N LEU A 157 -13.26 36.25 -13.47
CA LEU A 157 -13.13 35.29 -12.39
C LEU A 157 -12.51 34.01 -12.95
N LYS A 158 -11.47 33.51 -12.28
CA LYS A 158 -10.93 32.19 -12.54
C LYS A 158 -10.95 31.33 -11.30
N GLU A 159 -10.99 30.03 -11.52
CA GLU A 159 -10.86 29.01 -10.50
C GLU A 159 -9.49 28.35 -10.66
N LEU A 160 -8.73 28.30 -9.56
CA LEU A 160 -7.45 27.62 -9.47
C LEU A 160 -7.61 26.40 -8.57
N THR A 161 -7.19 25.24 -9.06
CA THR A 161 -7.05 24.04 -8.22
C THR A 161 -5.58 23.89 -7.84
N TYR A 162 -5.32 23.96 -6.54
CA TYR A 162 -4.03 23.72 -5.93
C TYR A 162 -3.90 22.25 -5.54
N ARG A 163 -2.70 21.70 -5.69
CA ARG A 163 -2.26 20.45 -5.08
C ARG A 163 -1.21 20.78 -4.04
N HIS A 164 -1.52 20.46 -2.80
CA HIS A 164 -0.63 20.56 -1.65
C HIS A 164 -0.08 19.18 -1.31
N GLY A 165 1.24 19.02 -1.31
CA GLY A 165 1.93 17.81 -0.88
C GLY A 165 2.47 17.97 0.54
N TYR A 166 2.24 16.96 1.37
CA TYR A 166 2.71 16.91 2.75
C TYR A 166 3.59 15.69 2.98
N GLU A 167 4.68 15.88 3.72
CA GLU A 167 5.55 14.83 4.26
C GLU A 167 5.55 14.94 5.78
N ASP A 168 5.18 13.87 6.49
CA ASP A 168 5.09 13.85 7.97
C ASP A 168 4.26 15.01 8.55
N ASN A 169 3.15 15.34 7.86
CA ASN A 169 2.24 16.46 8.14
C ASN A 169 2.82 17.87 7.92
N LEU A 170 4.04 18.00 7.41
CA LEU A 170 4.61 19.27 6.98
C LEU A 170 4.37 19.48 5.48
N GLU A 171 3.87 20.66 5.10
CA GLU A 171 3.69 20.99 3.68
C GLU A 171 5.06 21.15 3.00
N THR A 172 5.33 20.32 2.00
CA THR A 172 6.58 20.32 1.23
C THR A 172 6.42 20.93 -0.15
N SER A 173 5.19 20.93 -0.70
CA SER A 173 4.92 21.50 -2.02
C SER A 173 3.52 22.08 -2.12
N SER A 174 3.38 23.18 -2.88
CA SER A 174 2.11 23.74 -3.31
C SER A 174 2.23 24.13 -4.78
N SER A 175 1.31 23.68 -5.62
CA SER A 175 1.32 23.96 -7.06
C SER A 175 -0.08 24.05 -7.63
N VAL A 176 -0.30 24.98 -8.56
CA VAL A 176 -1.54 25.04 -9.34
C VAL A 176 -1.50 23.93 -10.39
N ILE A 177 -2.46 23.02 -10.34
CA ILE A 177 -2.57 21.89 -11.28
C ILE A 177 -3.65 22.10 -12.33
N LYS A 178 -4.57 23.04 -12.10
CA LYS A 178 -5.66 23.35 -13.00
C LYS A 178 -6.03 24.82 -12.86
N GLU A 179 -6.25 25.47 -13.99
CA GLU A 179 -6.80 26.82 -14.08
C GLU A 179 -8.00 26.79 -15.02
N ILE A 180 -9.12 27.36 -14.60
CA ILE A 180 -10.34 27.48 -15.39
C ILE A 180 -10.82 28.92 -15.32
N ILE A 181 -11.02 29.57 -16.47
CA ILE A 181 -11.66 30.89 -16.52
C ILE A 181 -13.17 30.67 -16.45
N LEU A 182 -13.79 31.10 -15.34
CA LEU A 182 -15.24 31.05 -15.15
C LEU A 182 -15.92 32.21 -15.86
N GLN A 183 -15.30 33.39 -15.80
CA GLN A 183 -15.74 34.61 -16.47
C GLN A 183 -14.51 35.38 -16.99
N PRO A 184 -14.43 35.70 -18.29
CA PRO A 184 -13.34 36.52 -18.80
C PRO A 184 -13.47 37.97 -18.31
N ALA A 185 -12.34 38.65 -18.12
CA ALA A 185 -12.34 40.08 -17.84
C ALA A 185 -12.68 40.86 -19.12
N ALA A 186 -13.46 41.93 -18.99
CA ALA A 186 -13.73 42.89 -20.06
C ALA A 186 -12.93 44.17 -19.79
N PRO A 187 -12.14 44.67 -20.77
CA PRO A 187 -11.33 45.86 -20.55
C PRO A 187 -12.20 47.10 -20.36
N GLU A 188 -11.68 48.07 -19.62
CA GLU A 188 -12.19 49.43 -19.63
C GLU A 188 -11.63 50.14 -20.85
N ILE A 189 -12.50 50.77 -21.65
CA ILE A 189 -12.11 51.47 -22.87
C ILE A 189 -12.48 52.94 -22.73
N VAL A 190 -11.47 53.80 -22.69
CA VAL A 190 -11.61 55.26 -22.69
C VAL A 190 -11.10 55.79 -24.02
N MET A 191 -11.90 56.64 -24.65
CA MET A 191 -11.55 57.29 -25.89
C MET A 191 -11.02 58.70 -25.61
N LEU A 192 -9.86 59.04 -26.17
CA LEU A 192 -9.19 60.32 -26.02
C LEU A 192 -9.25 61.10 -27.33
N GLY A 193 -9.74 62.33 -27.27
CA GLY A 193 -9.72 63.25 -28.39
C GLY A 193 -8.32 63.75 -28.70
N VAL A 194 -7.97 63.77 -29.98
CA VAL A 194 -6.68 64.26 -30.50
C VAL A 194 -6.88 65.24 -31.67
N GLN A 195 -8.10 65.73 -31.85
CA GLN A 195 -8.41 66.71 -32.89
C GLN A 195 -7.81 68.07 -32.49
N THR A 196 -6.76 68.47 -33.21
CA THR A 196 -6.06 69.76 -33.08
C THR A 196 -6.70 70.86 -33.89
#